data_AF-A0A2S3GQG1-F1
#
_entry.id   AF-A0A2S3GQG1-F1
#
_cell.length_a   1.000
_cell.length_b   1.000
_cell.length_c   1.000
_cell.angle_alpha   90.00
_cell.angle_beta   90.00
_cell.angle_gamma   90.00
#
_symmetry.space_group_name_H-M   'P 1'
#
loop_
_entity.id
_entity.type
_entity.pdbx_description
1 polymer ?
#
loop_
_entity_poly.entity_id
_entity_poly.type
_entity_poly.pdbx_seq_one_letter_code
_entity_poly.pdbx_strand_id
1 'polypeptide(L)'
;MQVDDTEAVKFLLKNEVIPLCLRIMGTGSELSKTVATFIIQKIMLDEVGLQHICATPECFFEAANVLANMVVALAEQPSTRLLKHVIHCYIRLMDDPRAYAGLRTHLPEALRNGTFDNCLRDDPAAKHVLQKLLDKLAGPTGGAPHPCPGPAAGRSHGGPAQAGPSHTP
;
A
#
# COMPACT_ATOMS: atom_id res chain seq x y z
N MET A 1 -20.80 11.81 0.04
CA MET A 1 -20.20 11.51 1.36
C MET A 1 -19.87 12.86 1.97
N GLN A 2 -20.38 13.11 3.18
CA GLN A 2 -20.57 14.38 3.91
C GLN A 2 -19.71 15.58 3.51
N VAL A 3 -20.36 16.62 2.95
CA VAL A 3 -19.73 17.95 2.73
C VAL A 3 -19.20 18.54 4.05
N ASP A 4 -19.86 18.23 5.18
CA ASP A 4 -19.46 18.67 6.51
C ASP A 4 -18.09 18.10 6.95
N ASP A 5 -17.75 16.86 6.57
CA ASP A 5 -16.47 16.24 6.93
C ASP A 5 -15.31 16.95 6.21
N THR A 6 -15.49 17.27 4.93
CA THR A 6 -14.48 17.98 4.14
C THR A 6 -14.31 19.43 4.62
N GLU A 7 -15.37 20.13 5.02
CA GLU A 7 -15.26 21.48 5.60
C GLU A 7 -14.56 21.45 6.97
N ALA A 8 -14.83 20.44 7.80
CA ALA A 8 -14.08 20.22 9.04
C ALA A 8 -12.59 20.00 8.75
N VAL A 9 -12.24 19.19 7.74
CA VAL A 9 -10.84 18.99 7.32
C VAL A 9 -10.22 20.32 6.88
N LYS A 10 -10.88 21.09 6.01
CA LYS A 10 -10.39 22.41 5.58
C LYS A 10 -10.16 23.36 6.76
N PHE A 11 -11.01 23.31 7.79
CA PHE A 11 -10.81 24.07 9.02
C PHE A 11 -9.55 23.61 9.77
N LEU A 12 -9.33 22.30 9.94
CA LEU A 12 -8.12 21.77 10.58
C LEU A 12 -6.85 22.15 9.82
N LEU A 13 -6.90 22.15 8.48
CA LEU A 13 -5.78 22.59 7.62
C LEU A 13 -5.43 24.07 7.85
N LYS A 14 -6.45 24.94 7.88
CA LYS A 14 -6.26 26.39 8.09
C LYS A 14 -5.65 26.73 9.45
N ASN A 15 -5.86 25.89 10.47
CA ASN A 15 -5.38 26.11 11.83
C ASN A 15 -4.07 25.38 12.14
N GLU A 16 -3.30 24.97 11.12
CA GLU A 16 -1.98 24.32 11.29
C GLU A 16 -2.02 23.08 12.21
N VAL A 17 -3.15 22.35 12.21
CA VAL A 17 -3.32 21.16 13.06
C VAL A 17 -2.40 20.02 12.64
N ILE A 18 -2.08 19.90 11.35
CA ILE A 18 -1.20 18.84 10.84
C ILE A 18 0.21 18.95 11.43
N PRO A 19 0.96 20.07 11.30
CA PRO A 19 2.28 20.20 11.91
C PRO A 19 2.29 19.92 13.41
N LEU A 20 1.26 20.38 14.13
CA LEU A 20 1.12 20.12 15.57
C LEU A 20 0.95 18.62 15.87
N CYS A 21 0.08 17.94 15.12
CA CYS A 21 -0.17 16.51 15.32
C CYS A 21 1.06 15.68 14.93
N LEU A 22 1.75 15.99 13.83
CA LEU A 22 2.99 15.30 13.44
C LEU A 22 4.08 15.44 14.51
N ARG A 23 4.21 16.61 15.13
CA ARG A 23 5.11 16.81 16.28
C ARG A 23 4.73 15.92 17.46
N ILE A 24 3.45 15.90 17.85
CA ILE A 24 2.96 15.08 18.97
C ILE A 24 3.13 13.58 18.67
N MET A 25 2.92 13.15 17.43
CA MET A 25 3.14 11.77 16.98
C MET A 25 4.61 11.34 17.15
N GLY A 26 5.57 12.25 16.99
CA GLY A 26 6.99 11.98 17.23
C GLY A 26 7.35 11.91 18.72
N THR A 27 6.96 12.91 19.51
CA THR A 27 7.53 13.14 20.86
C THR A 27 6.56 12.97 22.02
N GLY A 28 5.27 12.80 21.76
CA GLY A 28 4.24 12.70 22.80
C GLY A 28 4.25 11.39 23.59
N SER A 29 3.42 11.33 24.64
CA SER A 29 3.08 10.07 25.32
C SER A 29 2.31 9.13 24.38
N GLU A 30 2.26 7.83 24.70
CA GLU A 30 1.54 6.86 23.86
C GLU A 30 0.08 7.27 23.61
N LEU A 31 -0.62 7.75 24.64
CA LEU A 31 -2.00 8.20 24.51
C LEU A 31 -2.10 9.41 23.56
N SER A 32 -1.24 10.41 23.75
CA SER A 32 -1.22 11.61 22.89
C SER A 32 -0.85 11.26 21.45
N LYS A 33 0.10 10.35 21.24
CA LYS A 33 0.46 9.82 19.91
C LYS A 33 -0.73 9.13 19.27
N THR A 34 -1.48 8.32 20.02
CA THR A 34 -2.67 7.64 19.52
C THR A 34 -3.73 8.63 19.05
N VAL A 35 -4.03 9.66 19.85
CA VAL A 35 -5.01 10.69 19.50
C VAL A 35 -4.53 11.51 18.30
N ALA A 36 -3.28 11.95 18.29
CA ALA A 36 -2.72 12.72 17.17
C ALA A 36 -2.68 11.91 15.86
N THR A 37 -2.32 10.63 15.93
CA THR A 37 -2.34 9.72 14.77
C THR A 37 -3.76 9.52 14.26
N PHE A 38 -4.74 9.41 15.15
CA PHE A 38 -6.15 9.31 14.77
C PHE A 38 -6.64 10.58 14.04
N ILE A 39 -6.24 11.76 14.50
CA ILE A 39 -6.56 13.04 13.83
C ILE A 39 -5.94 13.09 12.43
N ILE A 40 -4.64 12.77 12.31
CA ILE A 40 -3.96 12.72 11.00
C ILE A 40 -4.59 11.69 10.07
N GLN A 41 -4.93 10.50 10.60
CA GLN A 41 -5.65 9.49 9.84
C GLN A 41 -6.98 10.02 9.33
N LYS A 42 -7.77 10.73 10.16
CA LYS A 42 -9.04 11.34 9.76
C LYS A 42 -8.88 12.40 8.68
N ILE A 43 -7.86 13.25 8.80
CA ILE A 43 -7.51 14.23 7.76
C ILE A 43 -7.16 13.53 6.45
N MET A 44 -6.31 12.50 6.50
CA MET A 44 -5.91 11.77 5.30
C MET A 44 -7.06 10.99 4.67
N LEU A 45 -8.08 10.55 5.41
CA LEU A 45 -9.25 9.87 4.84
C LEU A 45 -10.03 10.79 3.88
N ASP A 46 -9.96 12.10 4.07
CA ASP A 46 -10.46 13.09 3.10
C ASP A 46 -9.44 13.32 1.97
N GLU A 47 -9.92 13.53 0.75
CA GLU A 47 -9.05 13.70 -0.41
C GLU A 47 -8.26 15.01 -0.36
N VAL A 48 -8.87 16.10 0.12
CA VAL A 48 -8.20 17.40 0.27
C VAL A 48 -7.11 17.31 1.32
N GLY A 49 -7.38 16.61 2.44
CA GLY A 49 -6.40 16.39 3.49
C GLY A 49 -5.20 15.57 3.03
N LEU A 50 -5.43 14.47 2.30
CA LEU A 50 -4.35 13.66 1.74
C LEU A 50 -3.50 14.46 0.73
N GLN A 51 -4.16 15.18 -0.18
CA GLN A 51 -3.47 16.02 -1.17
C GLN A 51 -2.64 17.12 -0.50
N HIS A 52 -3.10 17.67 0.62
CA HIS A 52 -2.34 18.65 1.40
C HIS A 52 -1.08 18.05 2.02
N ILE A 53 -1.17 16.88 2.65
CA ILE A 53 0.01 16.20 3.24
C ILE A 53 1.02 15.81 2.16
N CYS A 54 0.53 15.39 0.99
CA CYS A 54 1.38 14.99 -0.13
C CYS A 54 1.66 16.15 -1.11
N ALA A 55 1.38 17.40 -0.73
CA ALA A 55 1.44 18.55 -1.63
C ALA A 55 2.87 18.78 -2.16
N THR A 56 3.86 18.70 -1.28
CA THR A 56 5.28 18.81 -1.60
C THR A 56 6.05 17.60 -1.06
N PRO A 57 7.24 17.29 -1.63
CA PRO A 57 8.10 16.24 -1.10
C PRO A 57 8.46 16.46 0.37
N GLU A 58 8.71 17.69 0.79
CA GLU A 58 9.12 18.03 2.16
C GLU A 58 8.02 17.66 3.17
N CYS A 59 6.77 18.04 2.91
CA CYS A 59 5.63 17.68 3.76
C CYS A 59 5.41 16.16 3.82
N PHE A 60 5.55 15.48 2.68
CA PHE A 60 5.45 14.02 2.63
C PHE A 60 6.55 13.36 3.46
N PHE A 61 7.81 13.76 3.28
CA PHE A 61 8.94 13.18 4.00
C PHE A 61 8.87 13.47 5.50
N GLU A 62 8.37 14.63 5.91
CA GLU A 62 8.10 14.92 7.32
C GLU A 62 7.13 13.88 7.92
N ALA A 63 5.97 13.68 7.29
CA ALA A 63 4.98 12.71 7.75
C ALA A 63 5.53 11.27 7.71
N ALA A 64 6.21 10.89 6.62
CA ALA A 64 6.77 9.54 6.45
C ALA A 64 7.86 9.23 7.49
N ASN A 65 8.72 10.19 7.81
CA ASN A 65 9.77 10.04 8.81
C ASN A 65 9.19 9.90 10.22
N VAL A 66 8.17 10.68 10.56
CA VAL A 66 7.48 10.54 11.85
C VAL A 66 6.87 9.14 11.98
N LEU A 67 6.15 8.67 10.96
CA LEU A 67 5.59 7.32 10.96
C LEU A 67 6.68 6.24 11.06
N ALA A 68 7.80 6.41 10.37
CA ALA A 68 8.91 5.45 10.41
C ALA A 68 9.51 5.35 11.83
N ASN A 69 9.73 6.48 12.49
CA ASN A 69 10.20 6.52 13.88
C ASN A 69 9.21 5.87 14.84
N MET A 70 7.90 6.05 14.60
CA MET A 70 6.88 5.36 15.39
C MET A 70 6.93 3.85 15.19
N VAL A 71 7.15 3.36 13.97
CA VAL A 71 7.31 1.92 13.71
C VAL A 71 8.52 1.37 14.44
N VAL A 72 9.66 2.07 14.43
CA VAL A 72 10.86 1.66 15.18
C VAL A 72 10.54 1.57 16.68
N ALA A 73 9.91 2.59 17.25
CA ALA A 73 9.53 2.59 18.67
C ALA A 73 8.53 1.47 19.00
N LEU A 74 7.60 1.15 18.10
CA LEU A 74 6.63 0.06 18.28
C LEU A 74 7.27 -1.32 18.23
N ALA A 75 8.40 -1.48 17.53
CA ALA A 75 9.14 -2.73 17.53
C ALA A 75 9.80 -3.01 18.89
N GLU A 76 10.23 -1.95 19.59
CA GLU A 76 10.81 -2.04 20.94
C GLU A 76 9.74 -2.13 22.03
N GLN A 77 8.67 -1.31 21.92
CA GLN A 77 7.56 -1.25 22.86
C GLN A 77 6.23 -1.43 22.11
N PRO A 78 5.75 -2.68 21.97
CA PRO A 78 4.56 -2.96 21.18
C PRO A 78 3.28 -2.33 21.75
N SER A 79 2.54 -1.63 20.89
CA SER A 79 1.19 -1.14 21.17
C SER A 79 0.28 -1.41 19.97
N THR A 80 -0.61 -2.42 20.09
CA THR A 80 -1.51 -2.83 19.00
C THR A 80 -2.42 -1.68 18.54
N ARG A 81 -2.89 -0.87 19.49
CA ARG A 81 -3.77 0.27 19.21
C ARG A 81 -3.07 1.30 18.32
N LEU A 82 -1.87 1.71 18.71
CA LEU A 82 -1.10 2.69 17.95
C LEU A 82 -0.62 2.12 16.61
N LEU A 83 -0.13 0.89 16.60
CA LEU A 83 0.32 0.20 15.39
C LEU A 83 -0.79 0.14 14.32
N LYS A 84 -2.01 -0.20 14.72
CA LYS A 84 -3.17 -0.20 13.81
C LYS A 84 -3.39 1.17 13.16
N HIS A 85 -3.25 2.26 13.89
CA HIS A 85 -3.39 3.60 13.31
C HIS A 85 -2.23 3.92 12.36
N VAL A 86 -1.00 3.57 12.71
CA VAL A 86 0.19 3.75 11.86
C VAL A 86 0.07 2.99 10.55
N ILE A 87 -0.36 1.72 10.57
CA ILE A 87 -0.57 0.91 9.36
C ILE A 87 -1.63 1.56 8.44
N HIS A 88 -2.74 2.06 9.01
CA HIS A 88 -3.75 2.77 8.24
C HIS A 88 -3.24 4.09 7.65
N CYS A 89 -2.34 4.80 8.33
CA CYS A 89 -1.71 6.00 7.77
C CYS A 89 -0.89 5.65 6.53
N TYR A 90 -0.07 4.59 6.58
CA TYR A 90 0.71 4.15 5.42
C TYR A 90 -0.16 3.75 4.23
N ILE A 91 -1.21 2.95 4.44
CA ILE A 91 -2.04 2.49 3.32
C ILE A 91 -2.77 3.65 2.63
N ARG A 92 -3.13 4.68 3.41
CA ARG A 92 -3.77 5.88 2.89
C ARG A 92 -2.80 6.80 2.16
N LEU A 93 -1.59 6.98 2.67
CA LEU A 93 -0.52 7.68 1.94
C LEU A 93 -0.26 7.02 0.58
N MET A 94 -0.31 5.69 0.51
CA MET A 94 -0.17 4.95 -0.75
C MET A 94 -1.32 5.13 -1.76
N ASP A 95 -2.38 5.85 -1.42
CA ASP A 95 -3.40 6.25 -2.41
C ASP A 95 -2.97 7.49 -3.22
N ASP A 96 -2.00 8.28 -2.74
CA ASP A 96 -1.38 9.34 -3.54
C ASP A 96 -0.22 8.75 -4.38
N PRO A 97 -0.22 8.92 -5.72
CA PRO A 97 0.81 8.34 -6.58
C PRO A 97 2.24 8.78 -6.26
N ARG A 98 2.43 10.02 -5.78
CA ARG A 98 3.75 10.58 -5.44
C ARG A 98 4.26 9.94 -4.16
N ALA A 99 3.40 9.87 -3.13
CA ALA A 99 3.72 9.20 -1.88
C ALA A 99 3.93 7.69 -2.07
N TYR A 100 3.15 7.04 -2.93
CA TYR A 100 3.34 5.64 -3.29
C TYR A 100 4.76 5.37 -3.81
N ALA A 101 5.26 6.19 -4.74
CA ALA A 101 6.61 6.06 -5.27
C ALA A 101 7.68 6.16 -4.17
N GLY A 102 7.55 7.13 -3.26
CA GLY A 102 8.46 7.29 -2.12
C GLY A 102 8.38 6.13 -1.11
N LEU A 103 7.18 5.64 -0.80
CA LEU A 103 7.00 4.56 0.17
C LEU A 103 7.52 3.21 -0.33
N ARG A 104 7.61 2.99 -1.65
CA ARG A 104 8.25 1.77 -2.19
C ARG A 104 9.69 1.63 -1.71
N THR A 105 10.43 2.73 -1.64
CA THR A 105 11.84 2.75 -1.21
C THR A 105 12.00 2.97 0.29
N HIS A 106 11.07 3.70 0.94
CA HIS A 106 11.24 4.17 2.32
C HIS A 106 10.34 3.51 3.37
N LEU A 107 9.55 2.47 3.04
CA LEU A 107 8.77 1.77 4.07
C LEU A 107 9.70 1.07 5.09
N PRO A 108 9.44 1.18 6.40
CA PRO A 108 10.19 0.49 7.44
C PRO A 108 10.20 -1.03 7.27
N GLU A 109 11.37 -1.66 7.46
CA GLU A 109 11.53 -3.12 7.32
C GLU A 109 10.72 -3.91 8.35
N ALA A 110 10.51 -3.37 9.56
CA ALA A 110 9.71 -4.01 10.60
C ALA A 110 8.26 -4.28 10.17
N LEU A 111 7.70 -3.50 9.23
CA LEU A 111 6.38 -3.77 8.65
C LEU A 111 6.38 -4.92 7.64
N ARG A 112 7.56 -5.34 7.14
CA ARG A 112 7.72 -6.36 6.09
C ARG A 112 8.16 -7.71 6.62
N ASN A 113 8.96 -7.74 7.69
CA ASN A 113 9.67 -8.95 8.15
C ASN A 113 8.94 -9.75 9.24
N GLY A 114 7.67 -9.47 9.52
CA GLY A 114 6.88 -10.18 10.55
C GLY A 114 7.12 -9.71 11.99
N THR A 115 7.87 -8.62 12.21
CA THR A 115 8.11 -8.06 13.57
C THR A 115 6.82 -7.91 14.39
N PHE A 116 5.71 -7.55 13.74
CA PHE A 116 4.43 -7.27 14.40
C PHE A 116 3.43 -8.44 14.42
N ASP A 117 3.81 -9.63 13.99
CA ASP A 117 2.87 -10.77 13.87
C ASP A 117 2.20 -11.11 15.20
N ASN A 118 2.95 -11.09 16.31
CA ASN A 118 2.41 -11.31 17.65
C ASN A 118 1.50 -10.16 18.10
N CYS A 119 1.85 -8.92 17.78
CA CYS A 119 1.10 -7.73 18.15
C CYS A 119 -0.27 -7.66 17.44
N LEU A 120 -0.35 -8.22 16.23
CA LEU A 120 -1.54 -8.24 15.37
C LEU A 120 -2.32 -9.56 15.41
N ARG A 121 -1.89 -10.54 16.21
CA ARG A 121 -2.52 -11.88 16.25
C ARG A 121 -4.02 -11.82 16.53
N ASP A 122 -4.41 -10.95 17.47
CA ASP A 122 -5.79 -10.84 17.96
C ASP A 122 -6.56 -9.68 17.27
N ASP A 123 -5.97 -9.01 16.27
CA ASP A 123 -6.62 -7.98 15.44
C ASP A 123 -6.54 -8.37 13.94
N PRO A 124 -7.45 -9.24 13.46
CA PRO A 124 -7.43 -9.73 12.08
C PRO A 124 -7.68 -8.61 11.06
N ALA A 125 -8.38 -7.53 11.45
CA ALA A 125 -8.61 -6.38 10.58
C ALA A 125 -7.31 -5.62 10.34
N ALA A 126 -6.56 -5.30 11.40
CA ALA A 126 -5.25 -4.64 11.28
C ALA A 126 -4.25 -5.52 10.51
N LYS A 127 -4.25 -6.84 10.76
CA LYS A 127 -3.43 -7.78 9.99
C LYS A 127 -3.77 -7.77 8.50
N HIS A 128 -5.05 -7.78 8.15
CA HIS A 128 -5.50 -7.70 6.75
C HIS A 128 -5.05 -6.39 6.07
N VAL A 129 -5.14 -5.26 6.77
CA VAL A 129 -4.69 -3.97 6.23
C VAL A 129 -3.18 -3.96 6.00
N LEU A 130 -2.39 -4.56 6.90
CA LEU A 130 -0.95 -4.72 6.69
C LEU A 130 -0.65 -5.59 5.46
N GLN A 131 -1.35 -6.71 5.28
CA GLN A 131 -1.18 -7.53 4.08
C GLN A 131 -1.51 -6.74 2.81
N LYS A 132 -2.64 -6.02 2.78
CA LYS A 132 -3.02 -5.16 1.65
C LYS A 132 -1.98 -4.08 1.36
N LEU A 133 -1.34 -3.52 2.38
CA LEU A 133 -0.22 -2.58 2.24
C LEU A 133 0.95 -3.23 1.50
N LEU A 134 1.35 -4.45 1.92
CA LEU A 134 2.45 -5.19 1.31
C LEU A 134 2.12 -5.62 -0.13
N ASP A 135 0.88 -6.05 -0.40
CA ASP A 135 0.42 -6.41 -1.74
C ASP A 135 0.50 -5.22 -2.71
N LYS A 136 0.08 -4.01 -2.25
CA LYS A 136 0.23 -2.79 -3.04
C LYS A 136 1.70 -2.51 -3.41
N LEU A 137 2.66 -2.89 -2.57
CA LEU A 137 4.10 -2.69 -2.80
C LEU A 137 4.69 -3.75 -3.73
N ALA A 138 4.23 -5.00 -3.64
CA ALA A 138 4.60 -6.07 -4.57
C ALA A 138 4.24 -5.74 -6.02
N GLY A 139 3.31 -4.81 -6.24
CA GLY A 139 2.78 -4.44 -7.55
C GLY A 139 1.72 -5.45 -8.01
N PRO A 140 1.00 -5.19 -9.10
CA PRO A 140 0.26 -6.25 -9.75
C PRO A 140 1.31 -7.27 -10.18
N THR A 141 1.40 -8.37 -9.45
CA THR A 141 1.99 -9.59 -9.98
C THR A 141 1.32 -9.79 -11.33
N GLY A 142 2.11 -9.58 -12.39
CA GLY A 142 1.64 -9.81 -13.74
C GLY A 142 1.04 -11.19 -13.74
N GLY A 143 -0.28 -11.26 -13.91
CA GLY A 143 -0.92 -12.47 -14.33
C GLY A 143 -0.24 -12.83 -15.64
N ALA A 144 0.71 -13.76 -15.58
CA ALA A 144 1.12 -14.48 -16.77
C ALA A 144 -0.19 -15.07 -17.32
N PRO A 145 -0.59 -14.73 -18.56
CA PRO A 145 -1.69 -15.45 -19.18
C PRO A 145 -1.29 -16.91 -19.21
N HIS A 146 -2.17 -17.78 -18.71
CA HIS A 146 -2.10 -19.20 -19.00
C HIS A 146 -1.81 -19.37 -20.49
N PRO A 147 -0.79 -20.15 -20.89
CA PRO A 147 -0.70 -20.57 -22.28
C PRO A 147 -1.89 -21.50 -22.52
N CYS A 148 -2.94 -20.95 -23.13
CA CYS A 148 -4.01 -21.73 -23.72
C CYS A 148 -3.38 -22.76 -24.68
N PRO A 149 -3.61 -24.07 -24.52
CA PRO A 149 -3.25 -25.02 -25.54
C PRO A 149 -4.35 -25.05 -26.59
N GLY A 150 -4.04 -24.63 -27.81
CA GLY A 150 -4.83 -25.00 -28.99
C GLY A 150 -4.48 -24.22 -30.26
N PRO A 151 -4.90 -24.69 -31.44
CA PRO A 151 -5.11 -26.07 -31.87
C PRO A 151 -4.18 -26.46 -33.03
N ALA A 152 -4.10 -27.77 -33.29
CA ALA A 152 -3.38 -28.36 -34.41
C ALA A 152 -3.87 -27.82 -35.76
N ALA A 153 -2.95 -27.32 -36.59
CA ALA A 153 -3.05 -27.36 -38.06
C ALA A 153 -1.70 -26.95 -38.69
N GLY A 154 -1.01 -27.91 -39.29
CA GLY A 154 0.24 -27.68 -40.01
C GLY A 154 0.48 -28.75 -41.07
N ARG A 155 -0.22 -28.60 -42.20
CA ARG A 155 -0.20 -29.44 -43.39
C ARG A 155 1.06 -29.13 -44.21
N SER A 156 1.88 -30.13 -44.55
CA SER A 156 2.96 -30.03 -45.55
C SER A 156 3.18 -31.42 -46.17
N HIS A 157 2.73 -31.65 -47.41
CA HIS A 157 3.44 -31.50 -48.69
C HIS A 157 4.54 -32.54 -48.97
N GLY A 158 4.38 -33.24 -50.11
CA GLY A 158 5.38 -34.05 -50.81
C GLY A 158 4.87 -35.47 -51.08
N GLY A 159 4.78 -36.00 -52.30
CA GLY A 159 5.07 -35.57 -53.67
C GLY A 159 4.68 -36.76 -54.59
N PRO A 160 4.55 -36.61 -55.92
CA PRO A 160 4.30 -37.76 -56.79
C PRO A 160 5.62 -38.33 -57.32
N ALA A 161 5.82 -39.63 -57.17
CA ALA A 161 6.87 -40.37 -57.88
C ALA A 161 6.25 -41.62 -58.54
N GLN A 162 6.61 -41.80 -59.81
CA GLN A 162 6.04 -42.68 -60.83
C GLN A 162 6.43 -44.16 -60.72
N ALA A 163 5.83 -44.93 -61.65
CA ALA A 163 6.22 -46.23 -62.24
C ALA A 163 5.86 -47.48 -61.42
N GLY A 164 5.25 -48.54 -61.96
CA GLY A 164 5.13 -49.01 -63.36
C GLY A 164 4.07 -50.13 -63.49
N PRO A 165 4.01 -50.85 -64.63
CA PRO A 165 2.77 -51.42 -65.18
C PRO A 165 2.68 -52.94 -65.07
N SER A 166 1.47 -53.52 -65.16
CA SER A 166 1.19 -54.86 -65.73
C SER A 166 -0.31 -55.18 -65.60
N HIS A 167 -1.05 -55.16 -66.72
CA HIS A 167 -1.46 -56.32 -67.51
C HIS A 167 -2.90 -56.76 -67.21
N THR A 168 -3.75 -56.60 -68.23
CA THR A 168 -4.98 -57.35 -68.51
C THR A 168 -4.87 -57.88 -69.94
N PRO A 169 -5.74 -58.81 -70.39
CA PRO A 169 -6.79 -59.52 -69.67
C PRO A 169 -6.50 -61.01 -69.42
#